data_AF-A0A7V3XGJ0-F1
#
_entry.id   AF-A0A7V3XGJ0-F1
#
_cell.length_a   1.000
_cell.length_b   1.000
_cell.length_c   1.000
_cell.angle_alpha   90.00
_cell.angle_beta   90.00
_cell.angle_gamma   90.00
#
_symmetry.space_group_name_H-M   'P 1'
#
loop_
_entity.id
_entity.type
_entity.pdbx_description
1 polymer ?
#
loop_
_entity_poly.entity_id
_entity_poly.type
_entity_poly.pdbx_seq_one_letter_code
_entity_poly.pdbx_strand_id
1 'polypeptide(L)' 'MRPKELLAACFAIFTALLVWPLLSIPNRPVLIAGIPALVLYLFAVWALVVAVLAWAAWRAGAEDGS' A
#
# COMPACT_ATOMS: atom_id res chain seq x y z
N MET A 1 -3.15 5.97 -18.39
CA MET A 1 -2.94 6.75 -17.15
C MET A 1 -1.45 6.90 -16.96
N ARG A 2 -0.96 8.11 -16.76
CA ARG A 2 0.50 8.37 -16.72
C ARG A 2 1.09 7.76 -15.45
N PRO A 3 2.33 7.21 -15.46
CA PRO A 3 2.93 6.56 -14.29
C PRO A 3 2.99 7.47 -13.04
N LYS A 4 3.08 8.78 -13.25
CA LYS A 4 2.97 9.82 -12.21
C LYS A 4 1.61 9.84 -11.48
N GLU A 5 0.51 9.53 -12.17
CA GLU A 5 -0.85 9.49 -11.62
C GLU A 5 -1.06 8.23 -10.76
N LEU A 6 -0.44 7.10 -11.13
CA LEU A 6 -0.39 5.89 -10.31
C LEU A 6 0.40 6.10 -9.02
N LEU A 7 1.58 6.73 -9.10
CA LEU A 7 2.35 7.09 -7.91
C LEU A 7 1.56 8.04 -7.00
N ALA A 8 0.94 9.08 -7.56
CA ALA A 8 0.14 10.02 -6.80
C ALA A 8 -1.09 9.35 -6.15
N ALA A 9 -1.75 8.43 -6.86
CA ALA A 9 -2.87 7.67 -6.31
C ALA A 9 -2.41 6.69 -5.21
N CYS A 10 -1.30 5.97 -5.41
CA CYS A 10 -0.70 5.14 -4.36
C CYS A 10 -0.31 5.95 -3.14
N PHE A 11 0.30 7.12 -3.35
CA PHE A 11 0.69 8.01 -2.26
C PHE A 11 -0.53 8.55 -1.53
N ALA A 12 -1.56 9.01 -2.25
CA ALA A 12 -2.81 9.48 -1.67
C ALA A 12 -3.54 8.37 -0.89
N ILE A 13 -3.56 7.15 -1.41
CA ILE A 13 -4.13 5.98 -0.73
C ILE A 13 -3.31 5.61 0.51
N PHE A 14 -1.98 5.64 0.42
CA PHE A 14 -1.09 5.36 1.56
C PHE A 14 -1.26 6.41 2.66
N THR A 15 -1.30 7.69 2.29
CA THR A 15 -1.58 8.80 3.21
C THR A 15 -2.99 8.69 3.80
N ALA A 16 -4.00 8.37 2.99
CA ALA A 16 -5.38 8.17 3.44
C ALA A 16 -5.52 6.97 4.41
N LEU A 17 -4.74 5.90 4.20
CA LEU A 17 -4.72 4.76 5.10
C LEU A 17 -3.94 5.01 6.39
N LEU A 18 -3.04 6.01 6.40
CA LEU A 18 -2.26 6.45 7.56
C LEU A 18 -2.91 7.61 8.35
N VAL A 19 -4.10 8.09 7.96
CA VAL A 19 -4.79 9.12 8.75
C VAL A 19 -5.29 8.50 10.06
N TRP A 20 -5.13 9.23 11.16
CA TRP A 20 -5.50 8.88 12.53
C TRP A 20 -6.83 8.09 12.71
N PRO A 21 -7.96 8.39 12.03
CA PRO A 21 -9.20 7.63 12.21
C PRO A 21 -9.10 6.18 11.72
N LEU A 22 -8.30 5.90 10.69
CA LEU A 22 -8.18 4.55 10.14
C LEU A 22 -7.17 3.69 10.91
N LEU A 23 -6.12 4.30 11.48
CA LEU A 23 -5.26 3.63 12.47
C LEU A 23 -6.02 3.28 13.75
N SER A 24 -6.99 4.10 14.15
CA SER A 24 -7.77 3.90 15.39
C SER A 24 -8.62 2.63 15.37
N ILE A 25 -9.03 2.14 14.20
CA ILE A 25 -9.87 0.94 14.04
C ILE A 25 -9.12 -0.33 14.50
N PRO A 26 -7.90 -0.63 14.02
CA PRO A 26 -7.07 -1.74 14.52
C PRO A 26 -6.25 -1.38 15.77
N ASN A 27 -6.23 -0.13 16.25
CA ASN A 27 -5.53 0.28 17.50
C ASN A 27 -6.19 -0.28 18.78
N ARG A 28 -7.12 -1.23 18.66
CA ARG A 28 -7.53 -2.08 19.78
C ARG A 28 -6.44 -3.11 20.02
N PRO A 29 -6.24 -3.61 21.25
CA PRO A 29 -5.30 -4.69 21.55
C PRO A 29 -5.81 -6.05 21.03
N VAL A 30 -6.15 -6.10 19.75
CA VAL A 30 -6.58 -7.29 19.02
C VAL A 30 -5.33 -7.93 18.44
N LEU A 31 -5.06 -9.14 18.92
CA LEU A 31 -3.98 -9.99 18.42
C LEU A 31 -4.58 -10.97 17.41
N ILE A 32 -4.05 -10.97 16.19
CA ILE A 32 -4.35 -11.97 15.16
C ILE A 32 -3.16 -12.93 15.15
N ALA A 33 -3.40 -14.20 15.51
CA ALA A 33 -2.35 -15.22 15.63
C ALA A 33 -1.15 -14.80 16.53
N GLY A 34 -1.41 -13.99 17.57
CA GLY A 34 -0.37 -13.47 18.46
C GLY A 34 0.34 -12.20 17.99
N ILE A 35 -0.02 -11.67 16.81
CA ILE A 35 0.55 -10.45 16.23
C ILE A 35 -0.47 -9.32 16.34
N PRO A 36 -0.08 -8.10 16.78
CA PRO A 36 -1.00 -6.96 16.81
C PRO A 36 -1.58 -6.67 15.43
N ALA A 37 -2.90 -6.52 15.35
CA ALA A 37 -3.61 -6.23 14.09
C ALA A 37 -3.06 -4.98 13.40
N LEU A 38 -2.58 -3.99 14.18
CA LEU A 38 -1.93 -2.79 13.68
C LEU A 38 -0.67 -3.09 12.85
N VAL A 39 0.16 -4.04 13.29
CA VAL A 39 1.41 -4.41 12.59
C VAL A 39 1.08 -5.10 11.27
N LEU A 40 0.11 -6.03 11.28
CA LEU A 40 -0.35 -6.70 10.07
C LEU A 40 -0.93 -5.71 9.05
N TYR A 41 -1.71 -4.75 9.53
CA TYR A 41 -2.27 -3.70 8.70
C TYR A 41 -1.17 -2.87 8.04
N LEU A 42 -0.18 -2.39 8.80
CA LEU A 42 0.92 -1.59 8.27
C LEU A 42 1.70 -2.35 7.18
N PHE A 43 2.03 -3.62 7.44
CA PHE A 43 2.75 -4.45 6.47
C PHE A 43 1.92 -4.76 5.22
N ALA A 44 0.62 -5.01 5.37
CA ALA A 44 -0.27 -5.25 4.22
C ALA A 44 -0.37 -4.02 3.31
N VAL A 45 -0.50 -2.83 3.90
CA VAL A 45 -0.54 -1.57 3.15
C VAL A 45 0.77 -1.31 2.41
N TRP A 46 1.90 -1.53 3.09
CA TRP A 46 3.21 -1.42 2.47
C TRP A 46 3.40 -2.41 1.31
N ALA A 47 3.03 -3.69 1.52
CA ALA A 47 3.14 -4.72 0.49
C ALA A 47 2.27 -4.41 -0.73
N LEU A 48 1.07 -3.87 -0.54
CA LEU A 48 0.20 -3.43 -1.63
C LEU A 48 0.88 -2.34 -2.47
N VAL A 49 1.49 -1.33 -1.84
CA VAL A 49 2.22 -0.27 -2.55
C VAL A 49 3.38 -0.85 -3.34
N VAL A 50 4.20 -1.70 -2.73
CA VAL A 50 5.33 -2.35 -3.41
C VAL A 50 4.85 -3.18 -4.59
N ALA A 51 3.77 -3.95 -4.44
CA ALA A 51 3.21 -4.76 -5.52
C ALA A 51 2.71 -3.91 -6.69
N VAL A 52 2.02 -2.78 -6.41
CA VAL A 52 1.57 -1.86 -7.46
C VAL A 52 2.75 -1.21 -8.17
N LEU A 53 3.78 -0.78 -7.43
CA LEU A 53 5.00 -0.20 -8.00
C LEU A 53 5.76 -1.22 -8.87
N ALA A 54 5.92 -2.45 -8.37
CA ALA A 54 6.55 -3.54 -9.11
C ALA A 54 5.77 -3.85 -10.39
N TRP A 55 4.44 -3.92 -10.31
CA TRP A 55 3.58 -4.14 -11.47
C TRP A 55 3.68 -3.00 -12.48
N ALA A 56 3.67 -1.74 -12.04
CA ALA A 56 3.86 -0.59 -12.91
C ALA A 56 5.23 -0.60 -13.60
N ALA A 57 6.29 -0.96 -12.87
CA ALA A 57 7.65 -1.08 -13.42
C ALA A 57 7.74 -2.20 -14.47
N TRP A 58 7.14 -3.37 -14.20
CA TRP A 58 7.07 -4.47 -15.16
C TRP A 58 6.32 -4.09 -16.43
N ARG A 59 5.25 -3.30 -16.29
CA ARG A 59 4.48 -2.83 -17.44
C ARG A 59 5.28 -1.85 -18.29
N ALA A 60 6.00 -0.91 -17.68
CA ALA A 60 6.84 0.03 -18.41
C ALA A 60 7.98 -0.68 -19.14
N GLY A 61 8.61 -1.69 -18.53
CA GLY A 61 9.68 -2.47 -19.18
C GLY A 61 9.22 -3.34 -20.35
N ALA A 62 7.92 -3.68 -20.44
CA ALA A 62 7.36 -4.42 -21.57
C ALA A 62 7.11 -3.54 -22.81
N GLU A 63 7.05 -2.21 -22.66
CA GLU A 63 6.76 -1.25 -23.74
C GLU A 63 8.04 -0.84 -24.51
N ASP A 64 9.23 -1.02 -23.92
CA ASP A 64 10.53 -0.68 -24.53
C ASP A 64 11.14 -1.82 -25.39
N GLY A 65 10.41 -2.94 -25.55
CA GLY A 65 10.89 -4.15 -26.24
C GLY A 65 10.32 -4.41 -27.65
N SER A 66 9.61 -3.46 -28.26
CA SER A 66 8.99 -3.59 -29.60
C SER A 66 9.70 -2.81 -30.69
#